data_AF-A0A736MM46-F1
#
_entry.id   AF-A0A736MM46-F1
#
_cell.length_a   1.000
_cell.length_b   1.000
_cell.length_c   1.000
_cell.angle_alpha   90.00
_cell.angle_beta   90.00
_cell.angle_gamma   90.00
#
_symmetry.space_group_name_H-M   'P 1'
#
loop_
_entity.id
_entity.type
_entity.pdbx_description
1 polymer ?
#
loop_
_entity_poly.entity_id
_entity_poly.type
_entity_poly.pdbx_seq_one_letter_code
_entity_poly.pdbx_strand_id
1 'polypeptide(L)' 'KQIETRQKIILGAEVAKALDCDVFTVDKDLVLGMLLEIPHLHPDDKERFKRSGMLFLASMKGRKT' A
#
# COMPACT_ATOMS: atom_id res chain seq x y z
N LYS A 1 18.01 -2.48 -12.01
CA LYS A 1 17.28 -3.77 -12.01
C LYS A 1 17.02 -4.31 -10.61
N GLN A 2 18.03 -4.61 -9.78
CA GLN A 2 17.80 -5.26 -8.47
C GLN A 2 16.99 -4.40 -7.46
N ILE A 3 17.25 -3.08 -7.42
CA ILE A 3 16.53 -2.15 -6.53
C ILE A 3 15.05 -2.08 -6.91
N GLU A 4 14.76 -1.99 -8.19
CA GLU A 4 13.39 -1.95 -8.72
C GLU A 4 12.62 -3.24 -8.36
N THR A 5 13.25 -4.40 -8.53
CA THR A 5 12.66 -5.68 -8.09
C THR A 5 12.38 -5.70 -6.59
N ARG A 6 13.32 -5.22 -5.77
CA ARG A 6 13.12 -5.11 -4.31
C ARG A 6 11.95 -4.21 -3.96
N GLN A 7 11.83 -3.03 -4.60
CA GLN A 7 10.73 -2.11 -4.36
C GLN A 7 9.36 -2.72 -4.72
N LYS A 8 9.28 -3.43 -5.85
CA LYS A 8 8.05 -4.15 -6.24
C LYS A 8 7.65 -5.21 -5.21
N ILE A 9 8.63 -5.95 -4.67
CA ILE A 9 8.38 -6.97 -3.63
C ILE A 9 7.90 -6.32 -2.33
N ILE A 10 8.56 -5.24 -1.90
CA ILE A 10 8.19 -4.50 -0.68
C ILE A 10 6.75 -3.98 -0.80
N LEU A 11 6.41 -3.35 -1.92
CA LEU A 11 5.06 -2.84 -2.15
C LEU A 11 4.00 -3.95 -2.11
N GLY A 12 4.29 -5.10 -2.73
CA GLY A 12 3.39 -6.26 -2.66
C GLY A 12 3.14 -6.73 -1.22
N ALA A 13 4.18 -6.76 -0.39
CA ALA A 13 4.06 -7.13 1.02
C ALA A 13 3.31 -6.05 1.84
N GLU A 14 3.52 -4.76 1.55
CA GLU A 14 2.80 -3.65 2.19
C GLU A 14 1.30 -3.71 1.89
N VAL A 15 0.91 -3.95 0.64
CA VAL A 15 -0.49 -4.09 0.23
C VAL A 15 -1.15 -5.30 0.92
N ALA A 16 -0.49 -6.46 0.88
CA ALA A 16 -1.00 -7.66 1.54
C ALA A 16 -1.20 -7.42 3.05
N LYS A 17 -0.26 -6.73 3.70
CA LYS A 17 -0.38 -6.44 5.12
C LYS A 17 -1.48 -5.43 5.44
N ALA A 18 -1.71 -4.44 4.58
CA ALA A 18 -2.77 -3.46 4.75
C ALA A 18 -4.17 -4.09 4.64
N LEU A 19 -4.30 -5.13 3.81
CA LEU A 19 -5.53 -5.89 3.61
C LEU A 19 -5.66 -7.09 4.56
N ASP A 20 -4.67 -7.30 5.42
CA ASP A 20 -4.52 -8.46 6.31
C ASP A 20 -4.74 -9.81 5.60
N CYS A 21 -4.16 -9.95 4.41
CA CYS A 21 -4.23 -11.16 3.61
C CYS A 21 -2.83 -11.64 3.20
N ASP A 22 -2.77 -12.84 2.61
CA ASP A 22 -1.55 -13.35 2.00
C ASP A 22 -1.31 -12.67 0.64
N VAL A 23 -0.05 -12.40 0.30
CA VAL A 23 0.35 -11.70 -0.94
C VAL A 23 -0.15 -12.40 -2.22
N PHE A 24 -0.31 -13.72 -2.19
CA PHE A 24 -0.84 -14.52 -3.30
C PHE A 24 -2.37 -14.44 -3.41
N THR A 25 -3.05 -13.96 -2.37
CA THR A 25 -4.51 -13.87 -2.27
C THR A 25 -5.06 -12.45 -2.39
N VAL A 26 -4.19 -11.45 -2.59
CA VAL A 26 -4.61 -10.06 -2.83
C VAL A 26 -5.54 -10.01 -4.04
N ASP A 27 -6.75 -9.49 -3.85
CA ASP A 27 -7.68 -9.18 -4.93
C ASP A 27 -7.13 -7.99 -5.75
N LYS A 28 -6.45 -8.33 -6.84
CA LYS A 28 -5.73 -7.35 -7.67
C LYS A 28 -6.68 -6.41 -8.38
N ASP A 29 -7.82 -6.92 -8.82
CA ASP A 29 -8.78 -6.15 -9.62
C ASP A 29 -9.42 -5.08 -8.74
N LEU A 30 -9.81 -5.44 -7.52
CA LEU A 30 -10.35 -4.48 -6.55
C LEU A 30 -9.32 -3.42 -6.14
N VAL A 31 -8.09 -3.84 -5.83
CA VAL A 31 -7.02 -2.90 -5.42
C VAL A 31 -6.71 -1.92 -6.55
N LEU A 32 -6.51 -2.40 -7.79
CA LEU A 32 -6.23 -1.53 -8.92
C LEU A 32 -7.41 -0.61 -9.24
N GLY A 33 -8.64 -1.10 -9.14
CA GLY A 33 -9.85 -0.29 -9.28
C GLY A 33 -9.87 0.89 -8.29
N MET A 34 -9.59 0.64 -7.00
CA MET A 34 -9.51 1.71 -6.00
C MET A 34 -8.38 2.70 -6.27
N LEU A 35 -7.21 2.23 -6.72
CA LEU A 35 -6.07 3.10 -7.03
C LEU A 35 -6.36 4.03 -8.23
N LEU A 36 -7.15 3.56 -9.20
CA LEU A 36 -7.56 4.37 -10.35
C LEU A 36 -8.49 5.52 -9.98
N GLU A 37 -9.16 5.46 -8.82
CA GLU A 37 -9.99 6.57 -8.31
C GLU A 37 -9.19 7.67 -7.63
N ILE A 38 -7.91 7.43 -7.29
CA ILE A 38 -7.07 8.42 -6.60
C ILE A 38 -7.03 9.80 -7.30
N PRO A 39 -6.90 9.91 -8.64
CA PRO A 39 -6.92 11.21 -9.32
C PRO A 39 -8.20 12.02 -9.06
N HIS A 40 -9.35 11.35 -8.91
CA HIS A 40 -10.66 11.97 -8.70
C HIS A 40 -10.94 12.35 -7.24
N LEU A 41 -10.10 11.91 -6.29
CA LEU A 41 -10.26 12.28 -4.88
C LEU A 41 -10.07 13.78 -4.65
N HIS A 42 -10.85 14.31 -3.69
CA HIS A 42 -10.66 15.66 -3.18
C HIS A 42 -9.24 15.82 -2.61
N PRO A 43 -8.59 16.99 -2.75
CA PRO A 43 -7.25 17.22 -2.22
C PRO A 43 -7.09 16.88 -0.72
N ASP A 44 -8.09 17.22 0.09
CA ASP A 44 -8.07 16.93 1.54
C ASP A 44 -8.10 15.41 1.83
N ASP A 45 -8.87 14.65 1.05
CA ASP A 45 -8.89 13.19 1.17
C ASP A 45 -7.55 12.59 0.75
N LYS A 46 -6.92 13.12 -0.31
CA LYS A 46 -5.57 12.71 -0.71
C LYS A 46 -4.56 12.94 0.42
N GLU A 47 -4.64 14.07 1.12
CA GLU A 47 -3.77 14.34 2.27
C GLU A 47 -4.05 13.38 3.43
N ARG A 48 -5.33 13.17 3.75
CA ARG A 48 -5.76 12.24 4.79
C ARG A 48 -5.25 10.82 4.52
N PHE A 49 -5.44 10.30 3.31
CA PHE A 49 -4.95 8.97 2.93
C PHE A 49 -3.43 8.87 2.97
N LYS A 50 -2.70 9.90 2.52
CA LYS A 50 -1.23 9.96 2.69
C LYS A 50 -0.83 9.89 4.16
N ARG A 51 -1.49 10.63 5.05
CA ARG A 51 -1.22 10.61 6.49
C ARG A 51 -1.46 9.23 7.10
N SER A 52 -2.59 8.61 6.78
CA SER A 52 -2.91 7.24 7.21
C SER A 52 -1.87 6.23 6.70
N GLY A 53 -1.48 6.31 5.43
CA GLY A 53 -0.46 5.45 4.84
C GLY A 53 0.91 5.61 5.51
N MET A 54 1.33 6.85 5.80
CA MET A 54 2.59 7.12 6.52
C MET A 54 2.60 6.48 7.92
N LEU A 55 1.50 6.60 8.68
CA LEU A 55 1.36 5.99 10.01
C LEU A 55 1.40 4.46 9.93
N PHE A 56 0.70 3.88 8.96
CA PHE A 56 0.71 2.44 8.73
C PHE A 56 2.13 1.92 8.43
N LEU A 57 2.84 2.54 7.50
CA LEU A 57 4.21 2.16 7.15
C LEU A 57 5.19 2.33 8.32
N ALA A 58 5.03 3.39 9.13
CA ALA A 58 5.82 3.58 10.34
C ALA A 58 5.59 2.45 11.37
N SER A 59 4.34 2.01 11.53
CA SER A 59 3.98 0.88 12.40
C SER A 59 4.58 -0.46 11.94
N MET A 60 4.87 -0.60 10.64
CA MET A 60 5.55 -1.77 10.10
C MET A 60 7.05 -1.72 10.36
N LYS A 61 7.69 -0.55 10.23
CA LYS A 61 9.14 -0.38 10.49
C LYS A 61 9.51 -0.56 11.96
N GLY A 62 8.58 -0.28 12.89
CA GLY A 62 8.79 -0.49 14.33
C GLY A 62 8.74 -1.96 14.78
N ARG A 63 8.25 -2.87 13.94
CA ARG A 63 8.28 -4.32 14.22
C ARG A 63 9.65 -4.86 13.83
N LYS A 64 10.56 -4.92 14.80
CA LYS A 64 11.68 -5.88 14.75
C LYS A 64 11.07 -7.28 14.78
N THR A 65 11.03 -7.95 13.64
CA THR A 65 10.97 -9.41 13.58
C THR A 65 12.25 -10.00 14.12
#